data_AF-A0A7N0UF54-F1
#
_entry.id   AF-A0A7N0UF54-F1
#
_cell.length_a   1.000
_cell.length_b   1.000
_cell.length_c   1.000
_cell.angle_alpha   90.00
_cell.angle_beta   90.00
_cell.angle_gamma   90.00
#
_symmetry.space_group_name_H-M   'P 1'
#
loop_
_entity.id
_entity.type
_entity.pdbx_description
1 polymer ?
#
loop_
_entity_poly.entity_id
_entity_poly.type
_entity_poly.pdbx_seq_one_letter_code
_entity_poly.pdbx_strand_id
1 'polypeptide(L)'
;MGARASSSTLLISMLLVYLMAACSSSSRAAVSKGSFDDNFSVMWAEDHFKTSEDGETWYVSLDNETGCGIQTRQRYRFGWFSMRLKVVAGDSAGVVTAYYMCSENGAGPERDELDFEFLGNRTGQPYLVQTNVYKNGTGNREMCSGCGVPPHGGTHTS
;
A
#
# COMPACT_ATOMS: atom_id res chain seq x y z
N MET A 1 51.61 14.64 33.73
CA MET A 1 51.63 15.70 32.69
C MET A 1 50.22 15.82 32.12
N GLY A 2 49.48 16.88 32.44
CA GLY A 2 48.14 17.11 31.89
C GLY A 2 48.21 18.26 30.89
N ALA A 3 47.90 18.00 29.62
CA ALA A 3 47.83 19.04 28.60
C ALA A 3 46.58 19.90 28.83
N ARG A 4 46.76 21.22 28.99
CA ARG A 4 45.63 22.17 28.99
C ARG A 4 45.17 22.37 27.54
N ALA A 5 43.88 22.13 27.28
CA ALA A 5 43.28 22.46 25.99
C ALA A 5 43.29 23.99 25.78
N SER A 6 43.52 24.42 24.53
CA SER A 6 43.49 25.84 24.14
C SER A 6 42.05 26.36 24.06
N SER A 7 41.83 27.65 24.30
CA SER A 7 40.51 28.30 24.17
C SER A 7 39.85 28.02 22.80
N SER A 8 40.65 27.98 21.74
CA SER A 8 40.20 27.64 20.38
C SER A 8 39.74 26.19 20.24
N THR A 9 40.34 25.23 20.96
CA THR A 9 39.89 23.82 20.95
C THR A 9 38.61 23.61 21.74
N LEU A 10 38.37 24.40 22.80
CA LEU A 10 37.09 24.42 23.53
C LEU A 10 35.94 25.05 22.71
N LEU A 11 36.21 26.11 21.95
CA LEU A 11 35.19 26.72 21.08
C LEU A 11 34.79 25.80 19.92
N ILE A 12 35.76 25.11 19.31
CA ILE A 12 35.50 24.12 18.26
C ILE A 12 34.70 22.94 18.80
N SER A 13 35.03 22.44 20.01
CA SER A 13 34.27 21.33 20.61
C SER A 13 32.84 21.74 20.95
N MET A 14 32.63 22.96 21.47
CA MET A 14 31.28 23.48 21.73
C MET A 14 30.46 23.67 20.45
N LEU A 15 31.08 24.14 19.37
CA LEU A 15 30.42 24.27 18.07
C LEU A 15 30.02 22.91 17.49
N LEU A 16 30.88 21.91 17.60
CA LEU A 16 30.60 20.54 17.16
C LEU A 16 29.46 19.90 17.97
N VAL A 17 29.42 20.11 19.30
CA VAL A 17 28.33 19.62 20.16
C VAL A 17 27.01 20.28 19.80
N TYR A 18 27.01 21.60 19.52
CA TYR A 18 25.82 22.32 19.08
C TYR A 18 25.31 21.81 17.72
N LEU A 19 26.21 21.57 16.77
CA LEU A 19 25.85 21.04 15.44
C LEU A 19 25.24 19.62 15.54
N MET A 20 25.80 18.77 16.39
CA MET A 20 25.27 17.41 16.65
C MET A 20 23.90 17.44 17.34
N ALA A 21 23.68 18.38 18.27
CA ALA A 21 22.37 18.58 18.90
C ALA A 21 21.32 19.10 17.90
N ALA A 22 21.69 20.01 16.99
CA ALA A 22 20.81 20.52 15.95
C ALA A 22 20.41 19.44 14.93
N CYS A 23 21.33 18.53 14.58
CA CYS A 23 21.04 17.40 13.68
C CYS A 23 20.16 16.30 14.31
N SER A 24 19.96 16.30 15.64
CA SER A 24 19.18 15.29 16.34
C SER A 24 17.66 15.53 16.30
N SER A 25 17.22 16.66 15.73
CA SER A 25 15.79 17.00 15.60
C SER A 25 15.22 16.48 14.28
N SER A 26 15.31 15.17 14.04
CA SER A 26 14.54 14.53 12.96
C SER A 26 13.08 14.40 13.41
N SER A 27 12.31 15.46 13.23
CA SER A 27 10.85 15.34 13.32
C SER A 27 10.40 14.44 12.16
N ARG A 28 9.91 13.23 12.49
CA ARG A 28 9.14 12.45 11.52
C ARG A 28 7.89 13.28 11.24
N ALA A 29 7.86 13.98 10.12
CA ALA A 29 6.65 14.63 9.66
C ALA A 29 5.55 13.56 9.62
N ALA A 30 4.52 13.72 10.45
CA ALA A 30 3.34 12.89 10.37
C ALA A 30 2.74 13.14 8.99
N VAL A 31 2.77 12.15 8.11
CA VAL A 31 2.02 12.20 6.86
C VAL A 31 0.55 12.27 7.30
N SER A 32 -0.12 13.40 7.06
CA SER A 32 -1.55 13.48 7.32
C SER A 32 -2.24 12.46 6.42
N LYS A 33 -2.89 11.47 7.01
CA LYS A 33 -3.71 10.51 6.28
C LYS A 33 -4.86 11.30 5.66
N GLY A 34 -4.80 11.54 4.35
CA GLY A 34 -5.92 12.16 3.63
C GLY A 34 -7.15 11.26 3.74
N SER A 35 -8.33 11.87 3.65
CA SER A 35 -9.59 11.13 3.56
C SER A 35 -9.62 10.25 2.30
N PHE A 36 -10.60 9.34 2.22
CA PHE A 36 -10.88 8.62 0.98
C PHE A 36 -10.97 9.59 -0.20
N ASP A 37 -11.75 10.66 -0.02
CA ASP A 37 -12.07 11.57 -1.11
C ASP A 37 -10.89 12.43 -1.57
N ASP A 38 -9.89 12.64 -0.72
CA ASP A 38 -8.69 13.35 -1.14
C ASP A 38 -7.86 12.54 -2.16
N ASN A 39 -7.93 11.20 -2.09
CA ASN A 39 -6.99 10.32 -2.79
C ASN A 39 -7.66 9.38 -3.80
N PHE A 40 -8.88 8.95 -3.55
CA PHE A 40 -9.56 7.86 -4.25
C PHE A 40 -10.96 8.24 -4.69
N SER A 41 -11.48 7.56 -5.70
CA SER A 41 -12.90 7.57 -6.07
C SER A 41 -13.38 6.16 -6.37
N VAL A 42 -14.68 5.92 -6.24
CA VAL A 42 -15.30 4.66 -6.67
C VAL A 42 -15.28 4.59 -8.21
N MET A 43 -14.90 3.44 -8.76
CA MET A 43 -14.85 3.21 -10.21
C MET A 43 -16.20 2.74 -10.76
N TRP A 44 -16.84 1.80 -10.05
CA TRP A 44 -18.16 1.25 -10.39
C TRP A 44 -18.81 0.64 -9.13
N ALA A 45 -20.13 0.43 -9.18
CA ALA A 45 -20.94 -0.15 -8.10
C ALA A 45 -20.81 0.61 -6.76
N GLU A 46 -21.24 1.89 -6.73
CA GLU A 46 -21.23 2.72 -5.51
C GLU A 46 -22.04 2.13 -4.36
N ASP A 47 -23.06 1.33 -4.66
CA ASP A 47 -23.88 0.60 -3.69
C ASP A 47 -23.12 -0.55 -2.99
N HIS A 48 -22.01 -1.00 -3.57
CA HIS A 48 -21.09 -2.01 -3.03
C HIS A 48 -19.87 -1.39 -2.32
N PHE A 49 -19.85 -0.07 -2.17
CA PHE A 49 -18.82 0.65 -1.44
C PHE A 49 -19.36 1.20 -0.12
N LYS A 50 -18.63 0.96 0.98
CA LYS A 50 -18.94 1.56 2.29
C LYS A 50 -17.67 2.07 2.96
N THR A 51 -17.82 3.11 3.75
CA THR A 51 -16.74 3.65 4.59
C THR A 51 -17.13 3.46 6.06
N SER A 52 -16.16 3.10 6.91
CA SER A 52 -16.35 3.05 8.36
C SER A 52 -16.70 4.43 8.94
N GLU A 53 -17.29 4.46 10.13
CA GLU A 53 -17.69 5.71 10.80
C GLU A 53 -16.52 6.69 11.01
N ASP A 54 -15.30 6.16 11.20
CA ASP A 54 -14.07 6.95 11.37
C ASP A 54 -13.42 7.39 10.04
N GLY A 55 -13.97 6.98 8.89
CA GLY A 55 -13.41 7.32 7.58
C GLY A 55 -12.16 6.52 7.18
N GLU A 56 -11.67 5.63 8.05
CA GLU A 56 -10.35 5.04 7.92
C GLU A 56 -10.30 3.69 7.20
N THR A 57 -11.44 3.00 7.10
CA THR A 57 -11.58 1.68 6.47
C THR A 57 -12.63 1.76 5.36
N TRP A 58 -12.27 1.22 4.20
CA TRP A 58 -13.14 1.16 3.03
C TRP A 58 -13.45 -0.29 2.72
N TYR A 59 -14.74 -0.56 2.58
CA TYR A 59 -15.29 -1.87 2.28
C TYR A 59 -15.74 -1.89 0.83
N VAL A 60 -15.18 -2.81 0.05
CA VAL A 60 -15.66 -3.16 -1.28
C VAL A 60 -16.29 -4.56 -1.20
N SER A 61 -17.51 -4.71 -1.69
CA SER A 61 -18.21 -6.01 -1.69
C SER A 61 -18.36 -6.59 -3.09
N LEU A 62 -18.57 -7.89 -3.13
CA LEU A 62 -18.89 -8.69 -4.31
C LEU A 62 -20.08 -9.59 -3.95
N ASP A 63 -21.06 -9.62 -4.83
CA ASP A 63 -22.15 -10.59 -4.79
C ASP A 63 -22.41 -11.19 -6.18
N ASN A 64 -23.60 -11.74 -6.41
CA ASN A 64 -23.97 -12.36 -7.68
C ASN A 64 -24.33 -11.35 -8.77
N GLU A 65 -24.56 -10.08 -8.43
CA GLU A 65 -24.89 -9.02 -9.37
C GLU A 65 -23.61 -8.34 -9.88
N THR A 66 -22.72 -7.92 -8.97
CA THR A 66 -21.50 -7.21 -9.34
C THR A 66 -20.41 -7.27 -8.27
N GLY A 67 -19.17 -6.98 -8.67
CA GLY A 67 -18.10 -6.56 -7.76
C GLY A 67 -18.05 -5.04 -7.59
N CYS A 68 -17.01 -4.55 -6.93
CA CYS A 68 -16.75 -3.13 -6.71
C CYS A 68 -15.26 -2.80 -6.88
N GLY A 69 -14.96 -1.58 -7.32
CA GLY A 69 -13.59 -1.10 -7.48
C GLY A 69 -13.43 0.35 -7.07
N ILE A 70 -12.24 0.69 -6.57
CA ILE A 70 -11.82 2.06 -6.27
C ILE A 70 -10.52 2.36 -7.01
N GLN A 71 -10.30 3.62 -7.38
CA GLN A 71 -9.09 4.08 -8.07
C GLN A 71 -8.57 5.36 -7.45
N THR A 72 -7.29 5.65 -7.67
CA THR A 72 -6.74 6.96 -7.31
C THR A 72 -7.35 8.06 -8.18
N ARG A 73 -7.60 9.24 -7.60
CA ARG A 73 -8.05 10.41 -8.36
C ARG A 73 -6.97 10.97 -9.27
N GLN A 74 -5.73 10.83 -8.84
CA GLN A 74 -4.56 11.30 -9.57
C GLN A 74 -3.85 10.16 -10.28
N ARG A 75 -3.12 10.51 -11.33
CA ARG A 75 -2.20 9.61 -12.03
C ARG A 75 -0.78 9.94 -11.62
N TYR A 76 0.02 8.91 -11.43
CA TYR A 76 1.38 9.04 -10.93
C TYR A 76 2.36 8.47 -11.94
N ARG A 77 3.53 9.12 -12.03
CA ARG A 77 4.65 8.62 -12.83
C ARG A 77 5.55 7.68 -12.03
N PHE A 78 5.84 8.05 -10.79
CA PHE A 78 6.64 7.31 -9.83
C PHE A 78 6.09 7.58 -8.43
N GLY A 79 6.28 6.66 -7.49
CA GLY A 79 5.84 6.85 -6.11
C GLY A 79 6.06 5.63 -5.23
N TRP A 80 5.76 5.81 -3.95
CA TRP A 80 5.58 4.73 -2.99
C TRP A 80 4.09 4.58 -2.72
N PHE A 81 3.53 3.43 -3.07
CA PHE A 81 2.11 3.12 -2.89
C PHE A 81 2.01 1.98 -1.90
N SER A 82 1.23 2.18 -0.84
CA SER A 82 1.00 1.14 0.15
C SER A 82 -0.44 1.18 0.64
N MET A 83 -1.00 -0.01 0.86
CA MET A 83 -2.36 -0.20 1.34
C MET A 83 -2.37 -1.26 2.45
N ARG A 84 -3.12 -0.99 3.52
CA ARG A 84 -3.47 -2.04 4.49
C ARG A 84 -4.69 -2.77 3.99
N LEU A 85 -4.54 -4.03 3.62
CA LEU A 85 -5.58 -4.83 3.01
C LEU A 85 -5.98 -5.99 3.92
N LYS A 86 -7.28 -6.22 4.05
CA LYS A 86 -7.84 -7.42 4.69
C LYS A 86 -8.65 -8.16 3.65
N VAL A 87 -8.25 -9.41 3.37
CA VAL A 87 -8.94 -10.27 2.40
C VAL A 87 -10.19 -10.91 3.01
N VAL A 88 -11.06 -11.43 2.13
CA VAL A 88 -12.30 -12.13 2.51
C VAL A 88 -11.99 -13.33 3.42
N ALA A 89 -12.72 -13.45 4.53
CA ALA A 89 -12.62 -14.61 5.42
C ALA A 89 -13.60 -15.71 5.00
N GLY A 90 -13.35 -16.96 5.38
CA GLY A 90 -14.25 -18.09 5.08
C GLY A 90 -13.97 -18.73 3.72
N ASP A 91 -15.02 -19.07 2.97
CA ASP A 91 -14.89 -19.60 1.60
C ASP A 91 -14.88 -18.44 0.60
N SER A 92 -13.74 -18.25 -0.05
CA SER A 92 -13.52 -17.24 -1.09
C SER A 92 -13.03 -17.87 -2.40
N ALA A 93 -13.25 -19.17 -2.59
CA ALA A 93 -12.81 -19.87 -3.79
C ALA A 93 -13.39 -19.20 -5.05
N GLY A 94 -12.51 -18.79 -5.96
CA GLY A 94 -12.88 -18.11 -7.21
C GLY A 94 -13.01 -16.59 -7.08
N VAL A 95 -12.83 -16.01 -5.89
CA VAL A 95 -12.77 -14.56 -5.68
C VAL A 95 -11.32 -14.09 -5.73
N VAL A 96 -11.07 -13.01 -6.48
CA VAL A 96 -9.78 -12.32 -6.49
C VAL A 96 -9.94 -10.94 -5.88
N THR A 97 -9.15 -10.62 -4.86
CA THR A 97 -8.97 -9.23 -4.41
C THR A 97 -7.71 -8.69 -5.06
N ALA A 98 -7.82 -7.63 -5.84
CA ALA A 98 -6.70 -7.05 -6.57
C ALA A 98 -6.31 -5.68 -6.01
N TYR A 99 -5.00 -5.46 -5.89
CA TYR A 99 -4.39 -4.15 -5.67
C TYR A 99 -3.34 -3.96 -6.75
N TYR A 100 -3.55 -3.00 -7.64
CA TYR A 100 -2.74 -2.87 -8.84
C TYR A 100 -2.54 -1.42 -9.24
N MET A 101 -1.53 -1.20 -10.08
CA MET A 101 -1.25 0.07 -10.73
C MET A 101 -1.31 -0.15 -12.23
N CYS A 102 -2.08 0.66 -12.94
CA CYS A 102 -2.23 0.56 -14.39
C CYS A 102 -2.03 1.91 -15.07
N SER A 103 -1.34 1.92 -16.21
CA SER A 103 -1.13 3.13 -17.03
C SER A 103 -2.33 3.49 -17.89
N GLU A 104 -3.41 2.72 -17.89
CA GLU A 104 -4.63 3.00 -18.61
C GLU A 104 -5.85 2.77 -17.71
N ASN A 105 -6.97 3.40 -18.04
CA ASN A 105 -8.20 3.11 -17.32
C ASN A 105 -8.69 1.72 -17.74
N GLY A 106 -8.79 0.80 -16.78
CA GLY A 106 -9.10 -0.60 -17.05
C GLY A 106 -7.96 -1.33 -17.77
N ALA A 107 -8.30 -2.49 -18.36
CA ALA A 107 -7.34 -3.37 -19.03
C ALA A 107 -7.08 -2.97 -20.49
N GLY A 108 -6.61 -1.75 -20.72
CA GLY A 108 -6.23 -1.25 -22.05
C GLY A 108 -5.17 -2.13 -22.77
N PRO A 109 -5.11 -2.09 -24.11
CA PRO A 109 -4.29 -3.01 -24.89
C PRO A 109 -2.80 -2.72 -24.85
N GLU A 110 -2.37 -1.49 -24.50
CA GLU A 110 -0.96 -1.08 -24.48
C GLU A 110 -0.49 -0.72 -23.07
N ARG A 111 -1.25 -1.11 -22.04
CA ARG A 111 -0.98 -0.73 -20.65
C ARG A 111 0.32 -1.31 -20.11
N ASP A 112 0.97 -0.53 -19.26
CA ASP A 112 1.90 -1.02 -18.26
C ASP A 112 1.11 -1.25 -16.96
N GLU A 113 1.32 -2.39 -16.31
CA GLU A 113 0.55 -2.77 -15.12
C GLU A 113 1.44 -3.52 -14.12
N LEU A 114 1.19 -3.30 -12.83
CA LEU A 114 1.82 -4.04 -11.74
C LEU A 114 0.73 -4.53 -10.79
N ASP A 115 0.66 -5.85 -10.62
CA ASP A 115 -0.45 -6.52 -9.96
C ASP A 115 -0.04 -7.16 -8.63
N PHE A 116 -0.94 -7.05 -7.66
CA PHE A 116 -1.02 -7.92 -6.49
C PHE A 116 -2.43 -8.51 -6.43
N GLU A 117 -2.53 -9.81 -6.66
CA GLU A 117 -3.79 -10.54 -6.70
C GLU A 117 -3.82 -11.56 -5.56
N PHE A 118 -4.76 -11.39 -4.65
CA PHE A 118 -5.01 -12.30 -3.55
C PHE A 118 -6.06 -13.31 -4.00
N LEU A 119 -5.61 -14.52 -4.31
CA LEU A 119 -6.44 -15.60 -4.84
C LEU A 119 -7.12 -16.31 -3.68
N GLY A 120 -8.44 -16.14 -3.58
CA GLY A 120 -9.28 -16.76 -2.57
C GLY A 120 -9.35 -18.28 -2.70
N ASN A 121 -9.66 -18.93 -1.59
CA ASN A 121 -9.62 -20.38 -1.47
C ASN A 121 -10.77 -20.90 -0.61
N ARG A 122 -10.96 -22.22 -0.60
CA ARG A 122 -11.95 -22.88 0.26
C ARG A 122 -11.63 -22.63 1.73
N THR A 123 -12.66 -22.63 2.58
CA THR A 123 -12.48 -22.44 4.03
C THR A 123 -11.39 -23.35 4.59
N GLY A 124 -10.47 -22.77 5.35
CA GLY A 124 -9.34 -23.49 5.97
C GLY A 124 -8.13 -23.70 5.06
N GLN A 125 -8.21 -23.35 3.77
CA GLN A 125 -7.08 -23.36 2.85
C GLN A 125 -6.42 -21.97 2.77
N PRO A 126 -5.10 -21.89 2.57
CA PRO A 126 -4.40 -20.62 2.51
C PRO A 126 -4.73 -19.86 1.23
N TYR A 127 -4.64 -18.54 1.32
CA TYR A 127 -4.60 -17.67 0.15
C TYR A 127 -3.29 -17.86 -0.61
N LEU A 128 -3.35 -17.63 -1.92
CA LEU A 128 -2.16 -17.39 -2.74
C LEU A 128 -2.07 -15.90 -3.04
N VAL A 129 -0.85 -15.37 -3.09
CA VAL A 129 -0.59 -14.04 -3.64
C VAL A 129 0.13 -14.23 -4.96
N GLN A 130 -0.50 -13.77 -6.02
CA GLN A 130 0.07 -13.67 -7.35
C GLN A 130 0.52 -12.22 -7.59
N THR A 131 1.73 -12.05 -8.09
CA THR A 131 2.19 -10.78 -8.65
C THR A 131 2.38 -10.92 -10.14
N ASN A 132 2.20 -9.83 -10.88
CA ASN A 132 2.46 -9.78 -12.32
C ASN A 132 2.98 -8.40 -12.72
N VAL A 133 3.64 -8.35 -13.88
CA VAL A 133 4.08 -7.11 -14.49
C VAL A 133 3.73 -7.16 -15.97
N TYR A 134 2.92 -6.21 -16.43
CA TYR A 134 2.68 -5.94 -17.84
C TYR A 134 3.58 -4.82 -18.34
N LYS A 135 4.04 -4.97 -19.57
CA LYS A 135 4.72 -3.92 -20.32
C LYS A 135 4.14 -3.84 -21.71
N ASN A 136 3.64 -2.68 -22.11
CA ASN A 136 3.04 -2.44 -23.43
C ASN A 136 2.01 -3.53 -23.78
N GLY A 137 1.08 -3.78 -22.86
CA GLY A 137 0.01 -4.79 -22.98
C GLY A 137 0.43 -6.24 -22.76
N THR A 138 1.72 -6.53 -22.66
CA THR A 138 2.22 -7.91 -22.54
C THR A 138 2.54 -8.24 -21.09
N GLY A 139 1.82 -9.18 -20.49
CA GLY A 139 2.05 -9.75 -19.16
C GLY A 139 2.88 -11.04 -19.21
N ASN A 140 2.36 -12.13 -18.64
CA ASN A 140 2.97 -13.46 -18.54
C ASN A 140 4.26 -13.49 -17.70
N ARG A 141 4.26 -12.75 -16.58
CA ARG A 141 5.40 -12.65 -15.65
C ARG A 141 4.96 -12.98 -14.23
N GLU A 142 4.02 -13.90 -14.12
CA GLU A 142 3.37 -14.24 -12.86
C GLU A 142 4.37 -14.89 -11.89
N MET A 143 4.37 -14.41 -10.66
CA MET A 143 4.98 -15.10 -9.53
C MET A 143 3.91 -15.37 -8.48
N CYS A 144 3.68 -16.64 -8.17
CA CYS A 144 2.73 -17.06 -7.16
C CYS A 144 3.46 -17.55 -5.92
N SER A 145 3.10 -17.00 -4.76
CA SER A 145 3.62 -17.43 -3.47
C SER A 145 2.48 -17.80 -2.53
N GLY A 146 2.69 -18.84 -1.72
CA GLY A 146 1.77 -19.17 -0.64
C GLY A 146 1.74 -18.04 0.37
N CYS A 147 0.57 -17.48 0.64
CA CYS A 147 0.43 -16.45 1.65
C CYS A 147 0.00 -17.09 2.97
N GLY A 148 0.75 -16.85 4.04
CA GLY A 148 0.40 -17.29 5.39
C GLY A 148 -0.77 -16.49 6.00
N VAL A 149 -1.74 -16.05 5.19
CA VAL A 149 -2.95 -15.40 5.69
C VAL A 149 -3.73 -16.45 6.49
N PRO A 150 -3.91 -16.26 7.81
CA PRO A 150 -4.70 -17.19 8.58
C PRO A 150 -6.15 -17.20 8.08
N PRO A 151 -6.86 -18.34 8.17
CA PRO A 151 -8.22 -18.52 7.62
C PRO A 151 -9.29 -17.58 8.21
N HIS A 152 -8.92 -16.70 9.15
CA HIS A 152 -9.78 -15.75 9.83
C HIS A 152 -9.59 -14.29 9.38
N GLY A 153 -8.83 -14.02 8.30
CA GLY A 153 -8.78 -12.69 7.67
C GLY A 153 -8.00 -11.66 8.49
N GLY A 154 -6.68 -11.85 8.60
CA GLY A 154 -5.76 -10.84 9.12
C GLY A 154 -5.61 -9.66 8.16
N THR A 155 -5.26 -8.50 8.70
CA THR A 155 -4.83 -7.34 7.89
C THR A 155 -3.36 -7.49 7.57
N HIS A 156 -2.99 -7.32 6.30
CA HIS A 156 -1.62 -7.33 5.82
C HIS A 156 -1.33 -6.01 5.11
N THR A 157 -0.09 -5.53 5.20
CA THR A 157 0.35 -4.37 4.43
C THR A 157 0.86 -4.85 3.09
N SER A 158 0.36 -4.28 2.01
CA SER A 158 0.85 -4.43 0.64
C SER A 158 1.58 -3.17 0.20
#